data_AF-A0A815VYF5-F1
#
_entry.id   AF-A0A815VYF5-F1
#
_cell.length_a   1.000
_cell.length_b   1.000
_cell.length_c   1.000
_cell.angle_alpha   90.00
_cell.angle_beta   90.00
_cell.angle_gamma   90.00
#
_symmetry.space_group_name_H-M   'P 1'
#
loop_
_entity.id
_entity.type
_entity.pdbx_description
1 polymer ?
#
loop_
_entity_poly.entity_id
_entity_poly.type
_entity_poly.pdbx_seq_one_letter_code
_entity_poly.pdbx_strand_id
1 'polypeptide(L)'
;MYGEQLQATVCAVGDVRKRAVIYTISGTHGVEGYAGSMAQISMLRGNSSMFPRGVRMVHLHLINPYGASYILKENEQNADQIKNVAMYYTLNYDNPILQRLMDQIDLPNLGNVSVQQNAFAVFAQLIADYGEEAVNLAMKTGQGKRPQGIAYFGPSKSWSSQTEEYVVNKYLPYASHILLIDWHTAVGPYGAWSFVPFDNESEAAFKRWASNDLISPYDLGVPTGGQLPYSTIKTKTGARRVIRGFWEAGTYNVTMETNALFILRLYCRFYSNITDPFCKDIISKTQEYFYPQANQWKKLTYDAINNVLPKVLSGFAAEVNIGAKLIISDLRIIMGIIIGLFLFRI
;
A
#
# COMPACT_ATOMS: atom_id res chain seq x y z
N MET A 1 13.41 5.90 25.87
CA MET A 1 12.05 6.25 26.31
C MET A 1 11.09 5.34 25.58
N TYR A 2 10.30 4.52 26.27
CA TYR A 2 9.23 3.73 25.65
C TYR A 2 7.99 3.91 26.51
N GLY A 3 6.90 4.39 25.91
CA GLY A 3 5.69 4.75 26.66
C GLY A 3 4.69 5.63 25.91
N GLU A 4 5.03 6.16 24.73
CA GLU A 4 4.05 6.86 23.89
C GLU A 4 3.07 5.88 23.26
N GLN A 5 1.78 6.24 23.32
CA GLN A 5 0.73 5.46 22.69
C GLN A 5 0.83 5.60 21.16
N LEU A 6 1.04 4.48 20.49
CA LEU A 6 0.96 4.40 19.03
C LEU A 6 -0.50 4.15 18.61
N GLN A 7 -0.96 4.88 17.60
CA GLN A 7 -2.35 4.81 17.15
C GLN A 7 -2.48 4.98 15.63
N ALA A 8 -3.42 4.24 15.05
CA ALA A 8 -3.97 4.53 13.74
C ALA A 8 -5.24 5.37 13.92
N THR A 9 -5.48 6.33 13.03
CA THR A 9 -6.62 7.25 13.13
C THR A 9 -7.54 7.10 11.94
N VAL A 10 -8.86 7.15 12.17
CA VAL A 10 -9.86 7.14 11.08
C VAL A 10 -10.52 8.50 10.98
N CYS A 11 -10.46 9.11 9.80
CA CYS A 11 -11.28 10.27 9.44
C CYS A 11 -12.33 9.84 8.42
N ALA A 12 -13.62 9.99 8.73
CA ALA A 12 -14.70 9.68 7.80
C ALA A 12 -15.53 10.93 7.52
N VAL A 13 -15.71 11.24 6.24
CA VAL A 13 -16.41 12.45 5.76
C VAL A 13 -17.55 12.05 4.83
N GLY A 14 -18.73 12.64 5.04
CA GLY A 14 -19.95 12.39 4.27
C GLY A 14 -20.90 11.38 4.92
N ASP A 15 -22.08 11.25 4.32
CA ASP A 15 -23.17 10.42 4.84
C ASP A 15 -22.79 8.93 4.89
N VAL A 16 -22.96 8.33 6.06
CA VAL A 16 -22.66 6.91 6.35
C VAL A 16 -23.38 5.95 5.40
N ARG A 17 -24.55 6.32 4.89
CA ARG A 17 -25.38 5.51 3.98
C ARG A 17 -24.99 5.61 2.51
N LYS A 18 -23.99 6.42 2.16
CA LYS A 18 -23.50 6.46 0.76
C LYS A 18 -22.91 5.11 0.37
N ARG A 19 -23.35 4.62 -0.79
CA ARG A 19 -22.93 3.33 -1.36
C ARG A 19 -21.60 3.43 -2.13
N ALA A 20 -21.17 4.63 -2.48
CA ALA A 20 -19.90 4.89 -3.13
C ALA A 20 -18.91 5.41 -2.09
N VAL A 21 -17.79 4.71 -1.89
CA VAL A 21 -16.80 5.08 -0.88
C VAL A 21 -15.41 5.18 -1.50
N ILE A 22 -14.72 6.28 -1.22
CA ILE A 22 -13.28 6.39 -1.40
C ILE A 22 -12.63 6.05 -0.06
N TYR A 23 -11.90 4.95 -0.03
CA TYR A 23 -11.20 4.47 1.14
C TYR A 23 -9.70 4.65 0.89
N THR A 24 -9.01 5.41 1.74
CA THR A 24 -7.56 5.59 1.60
C THR A 24 -6.83 5.07 2.83
N ILE A 25 -5.66 4.46 2.63
CA ILE A 25 -4.79 3.95 3.68
C ILE A 25 -3.42 4.62 3.54
N SER A 26 -2.83 5.03 4.65
CA SER A 26 -1.43 5.46 4.70
C SER A 26 -0.66 4.64 5.73
N GLY A 27 0.65 4.53 5.52
CA GLY A 27 1.55 3.88 6.47
C GLY A 27 1.34 2.38 6.54
N THR A 28 0.98 1.72 5.43
CA THR A 28 1.00 0.25 5.33
C THR A 28 2.44 -0.23 5.51
N HIS A 29 3.36 0.32 4.72
CA HIS A 29 4.74 0.46 5.11
C HIS A 29 4.90 1.69 5.99
N GLY A 30 5.36 1.51 7.23
CA GLY A 30 5.28 2.56 8.23
C GLY A 30 6.02 3.85 7.83
N VAL A 31 7.27 3.74 7.38
CA VAL A 31 8.10 4.88 6.93
C VAL A 31 7.50 5.61 5.72
N GLU A 32 6.76 4.93 4.86
CA GLU A 32 6.12 5.55 3.70
C GLU A 32 4.86 6.35 4.10
N GLY A 33 4.41 6.13 5.33
CA GLY A 33 3.32 6.87 5.98
C GLY A 33 3.53 8.37 5.98
N TYR A 34 4.76 8.90 6.02
CA TYR A 34 4.98 10.35 5.96
C TYR A 34 4.45 10.98 4.66
N ALA A 35 4.69 10.34 3.52
CA ALA A 35 4.19 10.79 2.23
C ALA A 35 2.68 10.54 2.10
N GLY A 36 2.21 9.37 2.56
CA GLY A 36 0.78 9.05 2.56
C GLY A 36 -0.05 9.98 3.45
N SER A 37 0.47 10.38 4.61
CA SER A 37 -0.12 11.40 5.47
C SER A 37 -0.23 12.74 4.75
N MET A 38 0.80 13.15 4.01
CA MET A 38 0.74 14.36 3.18
C MET A 38 -0.40 14.27 2.15
N ALA A 39 -0.52 13.15 1.43
CA ALA A 39 -1.59 12.96 0.44
C ALA A 39 -2.98 13.03 1.08
N GLN A 40 -3.18 12.37 2.22
CA GLN A 40 -4.45 12.44 2.97
C GLN A 40 -4.75 13.85 3.50
N ILE A 41 -3.75 14.57 4.02
CA ILE A 41 -3.91 15.97 4.45
C ILE A 41 -4.28 16.86 3.26
N SER A 42 -3.66 16.65 2.10
CA SER A 42 -3.97 17.36 0.87
C SER A 42 -5.43 17.17 0.46
N MET A 43 -5.93 15.93 0.51
CA MET A 43 -7.35 15.64 0.29
C MET A 43 -8.24 16.39 1.29
N LEU A 44 -7.92 16.32 2.58
CA LEU A 44 -8.71 16.93 3.65
C LEU A 44 -8.76 18.46 3.60
N ARG A 45 -7.69 19.10 3.11
CA ARG A 45 -7.59 20.56 2.95
C ARG A 45 -8.03 21.04 1.56
N GLY A 46 -8.27 20.12 0.64
CA GLY A 46 -8.62 20.40 -0.74
C GLY A 46 -9.98 21.09 -0.89
N ASN A 47 -10.21 21.68 -2.06
CA ASN A 47 -11.51 22.24 -2.42
C ASN A 47 -12.50 21.14 -2.85
N SER A 48 -13.67 21.52 -3.34
CA SER A 48 -14.73 20.58 -3.77
C SER A 48 -14.29 19.56 -4.83
N SER A 49 -13.22 19.81 -5.60
CA SER A 49 -12.68 18.83 -6.56
C SER A 49 -12.02 17.62 -5.89
N MET A 50 -11.54 17.79 -4.65
CA MET A 50 -11.05 16.70 -3.80
C MET A 50 -12.18 16.00 -3.04
N PHE A 51 -13.43 16.48 -3.17
CA PHE A 51 -14.61 15.93 -2.50
C PHE A 51 -15.78 15.82 -3.48
N PRO A 52 -15.75 14.88 -4.45
CA PRO A 52 -16.83 14.77 -5.41
C PRO A 52 -18.17 14.47 -4.73
N ARG A 53 -19.27 14.90 -5.35
CA ARG A 53 -20.61 14.69 -4.79
C ARG A 53 -21.02 13.23 -4.89
N GLY A 54 -21.77 12.77 -3.88
CA GLY A 54 -22.38 11.44 -3.89
C GLY A 54 -21.48 10.30 -3.40
N VAL A 55 -20.24 10.59 -3.01
CA VAL A 55 -19.34 9.63 -2.37
C VAL A 55 -19.16 9.95 -0.89
N ARG A 56 -18.79 8.93 -0.12
CA ARG A 56 -18.25 9.07 1.24
C ARG A 56 -16.74 8.87 1.19
N MET A 57 -16.01 9.56 2.05
CA MET A 57 -14.58 9.35 2.23
C MET A 57 -14.28 8.71 3.57
N VAL A 58 -13.36 7.75 3.58
CA VAL A 58 -12.82 7.13 4.78
C VAL A 58 -11.31 7.11 4.62
N HIS A 59 -10.59 7.78 5.52
CA HIS A 59 -9.14 7.78 5.57
C HIS A 59 -8.70 7.00 6.80
N LEU A 60 -7.99 5.90 6.60
CA LEU A 60 -7.22 5.21 7.63
C LEU A 60 -5.79 5.76 7.58
N HIS A 61 -5.45 6.56 8.58
CA HIS A 61 -4.16 7.23 8.68
C HIS A 61 -3.21 6.44 9.57
N LEU A 62 -2.01 6.16 9.04
CA LEU A 62 -0.93 5.41 9.68
C LEU A 62 -1.39 4.06 10.27
N ILE A 63 -1.71 3.10 9.40
CA ILE A 63 -2.14 1.76 9.83
C ILE A 63 -1.02 0.96 10.50
N ASN A 64 0.25 1.22 10.18
CA ASN A 64 1.41 0.69 10.88
C ASN A 64 2.17 1.82 11.60
N PRO A 65 1.65 2.34 12.73
CA PRO A 65 2.28 3.43 13.46
C PRO A 65 3.61 2.98 14.09
N TYR A 66 3.79 1.68 14.38
CA TYR A 66 5.07 1.14 14.82
C TYR A 66 6.15 1.36 13.77
N GLY A 67 5.91 0.91 12.53
CA GLY A 67 6.87 1.07 11.45
C GLY A 67 7.23 2.54 11.24
N ALA A 68 6.24 3.44 11.30
CA ALA A 68 6.47 4.88 11.17
C ALA A 68 7.39 5.41 12.29
N SER A 69 7.09 5.10 13.55
CA SER A 69 7.88 5.56 14.71
C SER A 69 9.34 5.09 14.70
N TYR A 70 9.62 3.95 14.07
CA TYR A 70 10.96 3.37 14.00
C TYR A 70 11.64 3.50 12.63
N ILE A 71 11.03 4.22 11.67
CA ILE A 71 11.53 4.34 10.29
C ILE A 71 11.76 2.94 9.68
N LEU A 72 10.68 2.17 9.62
CA LEU A 72 10.63 0.81 9.10
C LEU A 72 9.44 0.68 8.15
N LYS A 73 9.57 -0.21 7.17
CA LYS A 73 8.40 -0.66 6.40
C LYS A 73 7.57 -1.61 7.25
N GLU A 74 8.26 -2.48 7.98
CA GLU A 74 7.72 -3.60 8.73
C GLU A 74 7.03 -3.15 10.02
N ASN A 75 6.14 -3.99 10.52
CA ASN A 75 5.45 -3.77 11.79
C ASN A 75 6.26 -4.27 13.01
N GLU A 76 5.66 -4.30 14.19
CA GLU A 76 6.27 -4.74 15.45
C GLU A 76 6.80 -6.19 15.43
N GLN A 77 6.21 -7.05 14.60
CA GLN A 77 6.60 -8.45 14.42
C GLN A 77 7.60 -8.65 13.28
N ASN A 78 8.14 -7.56 12.71
CA ASN A 78 8.95 -7.55 11.49
C ASN A 78 8.21 -8.06 10.25
N ALA A 79 6.88 -8.10 10.30
CA ALA A 79 6.09 -8.48 9.15
C ALA A 79 6.01 -7.29 8.19
N ASP A 80 6.27 -7.55 6.91
CA ASP A 80 5.89 -6.68 5.82
C ASP A 80 4.36 -6.74 5.68
N GLN A 81 3.71 -5.61 5.91
CA GLN A 81 2.27 -5.54 6.07
C GLN A 81 1.52 -5.82 4.76
N ILE A 82 2.11 -5.56 3.59
CA ILE A 82 1.54 -5.94 2.30
C ILE A 82 1.44 -7.47 2.20
N LYS A 83 2.40 -8.17 2.78
CA LYS A 83 2.51 -9.64 2.73
C LYS A 83 1.82 -10.33 3.91
N ASN A 84 1.36 -9.60 4.92
CA ASN A 84 0.68 -10.16 6.09
C ASN A 84 -0.78 -10.58 5.81
N VAL A 85 -0.96 -11.47 4.82
CA VAL A 85 -2.26 -12.04 4.45
C VAL A 85 -2.35 -13.51 4.90
N ALA A 86 -3.57 -13.92 5.28
CA ALA A 86 -3.84 -15.22 5.91
C ALA A 86 -3.14 -16.40 5.24
N MET A 87 -3.25 -16.47 3.92
CA MET A 87 -2.74 -17.58 3.13
C MET A 87 -1.22 -17.81 3.29
N TYR A 88 -0.43 -16.76 3.52
CA TYR A 88 1.03 -16.86 3.42
C TYR A 88 1.72 -17.34 4.70
N TYR A 89 1.21 -16.96 5.87
CA TYR A 89 1.72 -17.50 7.13
C TYR A 89 1.10 -18.85 7.50
N THR A 90 0.03 -19.29 6.83
CA THR A 90 -0.51 -20.65 6.99
C THR A 90 0.10 -21.69 6.06
N LEU A 91 0.57 -21.30 4.87
CA LEU A 91 1.13 -22.23 3.88
C LEU A 91 2.64 -22.46 3.99
N ASN A 92 3.31 -21.77 4.93
CA ASN A 92 4.78 -21.86 5.12
C ASN A 92 5.55 -21.70 3.79
N TYR A 93 5.18 -20.68 3.01
CA TYR A 93 5.77 -20.40 1.71
C TYR A 93 7.31 -20.32 1.80
N ASP A 94 7.96 -20.94 0.81
CA ASP A 94 9.40 -21.04 0.71
C ASP A 94 9.96 -20.05 -0.31
N ASN A 95 11.06 -19.40 0.03
CA ASN A 95 11.84 -18.56 -0.86
C ASN A 95 13.33 -18.94 -0.73
N PRO A 96 13.82 -19.86 -1.58
CA PRO A 96 15.17 -20.39 -1.47
C PRO A 96 16.28 -19.34 -1.63
N ILE A 97 16.07 -18.33 -2.49
CA ILE A 97 17.05 -17.25 -2.71
C ILE A 97 17.22 -16.45 -1.41
N LEU A 98 16.11 -16.06 -0.77
CA LEU A 98 16.18 -15.36 0.51
C LEU A 98 16.69 -16.24 1.65
N GLN A 99 16.40 -17.54 1.66
CA GLN A 99 17.00 -18.45 2.65
C GLN A 99 18.51 -18.50 2.51
N ARG A 100 19.01 -18.71 1.29
CA ARG A 100 20.45 -18.73 1.02
C ARG A 100 21.11 -17.41 1.41
N LEU A 101 20.47 -16.27 1.10
CA LEU A 101 20.95 -14.95 1.53
C LEU A 101 21.08 -14.88 3.06
N MET A 102 20.00 -15.22 3.77
CA MET A 102 19.97 -15.10 5.23
C MET A 102 20.85 -16.14 5.95
N ASP A 103 21.14 -17.29 5.33
CA ASP A 103 22.03 -18.33 5.88
C ASP A 103 23.52 -18.00 5.73
N GLN A 104 23.87 -17.18 4.75
CA GLN A 104 25.27 -16.86 4.44
C GLN A 104 25.71 -15.49 4.98
N ILE A 105 24.82 -14.76 5.65
CA ILE A 105 25.11 -13.46 6.28
C ILE A 105 25.16 -13.62 7.79
N ASP A 106 26.27 -13.16 8.39
CA ASP A 106 26.42 -13.02 9.84
C ASP A 106 25.69 -11.75 10.32
N LEU A 107 24.36 -11.84 10.37
CA LEU A 107 23.48 -10.72 10.72
C LEU A 107 23.83 -10.07 12.08
N PRO A 108 24.15 -10.82 13.16
CA PRO A 108 24.56 -10.23 14.43
C PRO A 108 25.83 -9.35 14.37
N ASN A 109 26.73 -9.58 13.40
CA ASN A 109 28.01 -8.88 13.32
C ASN A 109 28.11 -7.90 12.14
N LEU A 110 26.99 -7.57 11.49
CA LEU A 110 26.96 -6.64 10.35
C LEU A 110 27.41 -5.20 10.67
N GLY A 111 27.62 -4.85 11.94
CA GLY A 111 28.31 -3.60 12.29
C GLY A 111 29.78 -3.56 11.86
N ASN A 112 30.40 -4.72 11.60
CA ASN A 112 31.79 -4.82 11.15
C ASN A 112 31.90 -4.71 9.62
N VAL A 113 32.81 -3.85 9.14
CA VAL A 113 33.07 -3.62 7.71
C VAL A 113 33.41 -4.90 6.95
N SER A 114 34.21 -5.82 7.52
CA SER A 114 34.56 -7.08 6.82
C SER A 114 33.35 -8.01 6.66
N VAL A 115 32.44 -8.01 7.64
CA VAL A 115 31.19 -8.78 7.58
C VAL A 115 30.23 -8.17 6.56
N GLN A 116 30.17 -6.83 6.47
CA GLN A 116 29.41 -6.15 5.41
C GLN A 116 29.93 -6.53 4.03
N GLN A 117 31.24 -6.50 3.81
CA GLN A 117 31.87 -6.91 2.54
C GLN A 117 31.50 -8.36 2.17
N ASN A 118 31.51 -9.27 3.14
CA ASN A 118 31.06 -10.65 2.90
C ASN A 118 29.57 -10.71 2.51
N ALA A 119 28.70 -9.94 3.17
CA ALA A 119 27.28 -9.88 2.82
C ALA A 119 27.05 -9.35 1.39
N PHE A 120 27.81 -8.34 0.97
CA PHE A 120 27.79 -7.86 -0.42
C PHE A 120 28.26 -8.93 -1.41
N ALA A 121 29.31 -9.68 -1.08
CA ALA A 121 29.80 -10.78 -1.91
C ALA A 121 28.75 -11.90 -2.05
N VAL A 122 28.04 -12.25 -0.97
CA VAL A 122 26.91 -13.20 -1.00
C VAL A 122 25.82 -12.69 -1.95
N PHE A 123 25.44 -11.42 -1.84
CA PHE A 123 24.42 -10.84 -2.71
C PHE A 123 24.84 -10.85 -4.19
N ALA A 124 26.09 -10.47 -4.48
CA ALA A 124 26.66 -10.53 -5.83
C ALA A 124 26.69 -11.96 -6.38
N GLN A 125 26.99 -12.96 -5.54
CA GLN A 125 26.96 -14.37 -5.94
C GLN A 125 25.53 -14.84 -6.27
N LEU A 126 24.52 -14.41 -5.51
CA LEU A 126 23.12 -14.72 -5.84
C LEU A 126 22.72 -14.12 -7.19
N ILE A 127 23.16 -12.89 -7.49
CA ILE A 127 22.94 -12.27 -8.80
C ILE A 127 23.64 -13.08 -9.90
N ALA A 128 24.88 -13.53 -9.67
CA ALA A 128 25.60 -14.35 -10.64
C ALA A 128 24.90 -15.70 -10.90
N ASP A 129 24.33 -16.31 -9.86
CA ASP A 129 23.71 -17.64 -9.94
C ASP A 129 22.28 -17.62 -10.54
N TYR A 130 21.49 -16.59 -10.23
CA TYR A 130 20.06 -16.54 -10.56
C TYR A 130 19.66 -15.39 -11.50
N GLY A 131 20.55 -14.42 -11.71
CA GLY A 131 20.25 -13.18 -12.41
C GLY A 131 19.62 -12.12 -11.49
N GLU A 132 19.89 -10.85 -11.80
CA GLU A 132 19.44 -9.71 -10.99
C GLU A 132 17.91 -9.62 -10.88
N GLU A 133 17.19 -9.90 -11.97
CA GLU A 133 15.72 -9.87 -11.99
C GLU A 133 15.13 -10.89 -11.01
N ALA A 134 15.64 -12.12 -11.00
CA ALA A 134 15.16 -13.17 -10.10
C ALA A 134 15.47 -12.87 -8.63
N VAL A 135 16.64 -12.31 -8.34
CA VAL A 135 17.01 -11.90 -6.97
C VAL A 135 16.13 -10.75 -6.48
N ASN A 136 15.92 -9.73 -7.31
CA ASN A 136 15.04 -8.60 -6.97
C ASN A 136 13.58 -9.08 -6.80
N LEU A 137 13.11 -10.01 -7.65
CA LEU A 137 11.80 -10.63 -7.50
C LEU A 137 11.71 -11.43 -6.19
N ALA A 138 12.74 -12.19 -5.81
CA ALA A 138 12.76 -12.93 -4.55
C ALA A 138 12.70 -11.98 -3.34
N MET A 139 13.47 -10.88 -3.34
CA MET A 139 13.40 -9.85 -2.30
C MET A 139 12.01 -9.22 -2.20
N LYS A 140 11.39 -8.90 -3.35
CA LYS A 140 10.03 -8.35 -3.41
C LYS A 140 9.00 -9.36 -2.91
N THR A 141 9.12 -10.63 -3.29
CA THR A 141 8.19 -11.71 -2.95
C THR A 141 8.18 -12.01 -1.46
N GLY A 142 9.34 -11.94 -0.81
CA GLY A 142 9.47 -12.17 0.63
C GLY A 142 9.37 -13.65 1.01
N GLN A 143 9.21 -13.93 2.32
CA GLN A 143 9.34 -15.28 2.86
C GLN A 143 8.61 -15.49 4.19
N GLY A 144 8.28 -16.75 4.52
CA GLY A 144 7.57 -17.12 5.76
C GLY A 144 8.41 -17.81 6.85
N LYS A 145 9.70 -18.09 6.63
CA LYS A 145 10.51 -18.95 7.52
C LYS A 145 11.46 -18.24 8.49
N ARG A 146 11.85 -16.99 8.20
CA ARG A 146 12.89 -16.24 8.94
C ARG A 146 12.28 -14.98 9.55
N PRO A 147 11.89 -14.99 10.84
CA PRO A 147 11.30 -13.82 11.49
C PRO A 147 12.19 -12.57 11.48
N GLN A 148 13.51 -12.76 11.51
CA GLN A 148 14.50 -11.67 11.40
C GLN A 148 15.04 -11.50 9.97
N GLY A 149 14.27 -11.89 8.96
CA GLY A 149 14.62 -11.76 7.55
C GLY A 149 13.91 -10.61 6.84
N ILE A 150 14.33 -10.33 5.61
CA ILE A 150 13.70 -9.35 4.74
C ILE A 150 12.31 -9.84 4.32
N ALA A 151 11.37 -8.89 4.19
CA ALA A 151 10.03 -9.11 3.64
C ALA A 151 9.33 -10.34 4.26
N TYR A 152 9.45 -10.47 5.58
CA TYR A 152 8.85 -11.55 6.35
C TYR A 152 7.32 -11.41 6.36
N PHE A 153 6.61 -12.53 6.23
CA PHE A 153 5.14 -12.52 6.17
C PHE A 153 4.47 -12.30 7.53
N GLY A 154 5.23 -12.42 8.62
CA GLY A 154 4.70 -12.43 9.97
C GLY A 154 4.31 -13.83 10.43
N PRO A 155 4.16 -14.03 11.74
CA PRO A 155 3.80 -15.34 12.30
C PRO A 155 2.28 -15.60 12.25
N SER A 156 1.48 -14.54 12.14
CA SER A 156 0.02 -14.57 12.17
C SER A 156 -0.55 -13.22 11.71
N LYS A 157 -1.87 -13.03 11.81
CA LYS A 157 -2.54 -11.76 11.49
C LYS A 157 -2.08 -10.64 12.45
N SER A 158 -1.39 -9.64 11.90
CA SER A 158 -0.84 -8.50 12.63
C SER A 158 -1.90 -7.57 13.22
N TRP A 159 -1.48 -6.67 14.12
CA TRP A 159 -2.34 -5.59 14.63
C TRP A 159 -2.87 -4.69 13.51
N SER A 160 -2.02 -4.34 12.54
CA SER A 160 -2.39 -3.53 11.37
C SER A 160 -3.44 -4.23 10.50
N SER A 161 -3.31 -5.55 10.28
CA SER A 161 -4.30 -6.34 9.55
C SER A 161 -5.64 -6.39 10.29
N GLN A 162 -5.63 -6.57 11.61
CA GLN A 162 -6.86 -6.53 12.44
C GLN A 162 -7.51 -5.14 12.42
N THR A 163 -6.70 -4.09 12.43
CA THR A 163 -7.15 -2.70 12.36
C THR A 163 -7.83 -2.41 11.02
N GLU A 164 -7.26 -2.87 9.90
CA GLU A 164 -7.90 -2.78 8.58
C GLU A 164 -9.27 -3.44 8.60
N GLU A 165 -9.36 -4.68 9.08
CA GLU A 165 -10.61 -5.44 9.10
C GLU A 165 -11.66 -4.75 9.96
N TYR A 166 -11.27 -4.22 11.12
CA TYR A 166 -12.15 -3.45 11.98
C TYR A 166 -12.67 -2.19 11.27
N VAL A 167 -11.80 -1.44 10.58
CA VAL A 167 -12.19 -0.23 9.86
C VAL A 167 -13.13 -0.55 8.70
N VAL A 168 -12.85 -1.60 7.93
CA VAL A 168 -13.74 -2.05 6.85
C VAL A 168 -15.12 -2.40 7.40
N ASN A 169 -15.17 -3.22 8.45
CA ASN A 169 -16.45 -3.65 9.04
C ASN A 169 -17.25 -2.47 9.63
N LYS A 170 -16.57 -1.54 10.30
CA LYS A 170 -17.23 -0.42 10.99
C LYS A 170 -17.61 0.72 10.06
N TYR A 171 -16.74 1.07 9.11
CA TYR A 171 -16.88 2.28 8.30
C TYR A 171 -17.39 2.01 6.89
N LEU A 172 -17.34 0.78 6.37
CA LEU A 172 -17.81 0.43 5.03
C LEU A 172 -19.04 -0.52 4.97
N PRO A 173 -19.96 -0.57 5.96
CA PRO A 173 -21.01 -1.61 5.99
C PRO A 173 -22.06 -1.47 4.88
N TYR A 174 -22.20 -0.28 4.28
CA TYR A 174 -23.14 -0.01 3.19
C TYR A 174 -22.45 0.15 1.82
N ALA A 175 -21.12 -0.02 1.77
CA ALA A 175 -20.35 0.23 0.58
C ALA A 175 -20.68 -0.79 -0.51
N SER A 176 -21.08 -0.29 -1.67
CA SER A 176 -21.39 -1.10 -2.86
C SER A 176 -20.33 -0.92 -3.95
N HIS A 177 -19.68 0.25 -3.98
CA HIS A 177 -18.58 0.59 -4.87
C HIS A 177 -17.49 1.24 -4.02
N ILE A 178 -16.28 0.69 -4.08
CA ILE A 178 -15.14 1.17 -3.31
C ILE A 178 -14.02 1.55 -4.27
N LEU A 179 -13.44 2.74 -4.09
CA LEU A 179 -12.12 3.09 -4.60
C LEU A 179 -11.15 3.03 -3.41
N LEU A 180 -10.27 2.04 -3.39
CA LEU A 180 -9.20 1.90 -2.41
C LEU A 180 -7.90 2.51 -2.94
N ILE A 181 -7.32 3.43 -2.19
CA ILE A 181 -6.00 4.00 -2.48
C ILE A 181 -5.10 3.73 -1.27
N ASP A 182 -4.05 2.95 -1.46
CA ASP A 182 -3.02 2.77 -0.43
C ASP A 182 -1.76 3.53 -0.84
N TRP A 183 -1.33 4.47 0.01
CA TRP A 183 -0.26 5.43 -0.31
C TRP A 183 1.11 4.86 0.06
N HIS A 184 2.00 4.83 -0.95
CA HIS A 184 3.35 4.28 -0.88
C HIS A 184 4.35 5.21 -1.56
N THR A 185 5.62 4.83 -1.48
CA THR A 185 6.77 5.54 -2.03
C THR A 185 7.80 4.56 -2.60
N ALA A 186 8.80 5.10 -3.28
CA ALA A 186 9.95 4.44 -3.88
C ALA A 186 9.77 4.04 -5.35
N VAL A 187 8.56 3.66 -5.77
CA VAL A 187 8.35 3.23 -7.15
C VAL A 187 7.98 4.41 -8.06
N GLY A 188 8.68 4.54 -9.19
CA GLY A 188 8.38 5.52 -10.24
C GLY A 188 9.34 6.72 -10.28
N PRO A 189 9.07 7.70 -11.16
CA PRO A 189 9.95 8.85 -11.34
C PRO A 189 10.00 9.75 -10.10
N TYR A 190 11.19 10.29 -9.78
CA TYR A 190 11.41 11.12 -8.60
C TYR A 190 10.41 12.30 -8.50
N GLY A 191 9.58 12.29 -7.45
CA GLY A 191 8.59 13.32 -7.17
C GLY A 191 7.29 13.23 -7.99
N ALA A 192 7.13 12.21 -8.82
CA ALA A 192 5.90 11.90 -9.54
C ALA A 192 5.11 10.78 -8.84
N TRP A 193 3.82 10.66 -9.18
CA TRP A 193 2.97 9.56 -8.72
C TRP A 193 2.72 8.54 -9.82
N SER A 194 2.85 7.26 -9.47
CA SER A 194 2.49 6.13 -10.32
C SER A 194 1.34 5.35 -9.69
N PHE A 195 0.46 4.78 -10.51
CA PHE A 195 -0.64 3.93 -10.11
C PHE A 195 -0.31 2.49 -10.39
N VAL A 196 -0.42 1.69 -9.34
CA VAL A 196 -0.17 0.26 -9.36
C VAL A 196 -1.51 -0.45 -9.14
N PRO A 197 -2.25 -0.76 -10.21
CA PRO A 197 -3.52 -1.48 -10.09
C PRO A 197 -3.28 -2.91 -9.61
N PHE A 198 -4.17 -3.43 -8.77
CA PHE A 198 -4.02 -4.81 -8.27
C PHE A 198 -4.59 -5.87 -9.21
N ASP A 199 -5.43 -5.47 -10.15
CA ASP A 199 -6.14 -6.36 -11.06
C ASP A 199 -6.53 -5.62 -12.35
N ASN A 200 -6.85 -6.38 -13.40
CA ASN A 200 -7.23 -5.85 -14.71
C ASN A 200 -8.44 -4.92 -14.65
N GLU A 201 -9.37 -5.16 -13.72
CA GLU A 201 -10.53 -4.29 -13.53
C GLU A 201 -10.12 -2.91 -13.02
N SER A 202 -9.21 -2.88 -12.04
CA SER A 202 -8.65 -1.66 -11.48
C SER A 202 -7.80 -0.91 -12.50
N GLU A 203 -6.98 -1.62 -13.26
CA GLU A 203 -6.17 -1.03 -14.34
C GLU A 203 -7.07 -0.37 -15.39
N ALA A 204 -8.09 -1.08 -15.87
CA ALA A 204 -9.03 -0.54 -16.85
C ALA A 204 -9.78 0.69 -16.31
N ALA A 205 -10.09 0.73 -15.01
CA ALA A 205 -10.71 1.90 -14.38
C ALA A 205 -9.75 3.10 -14.35
N PHE A 206 -8.51 2.92 -13.90
CA PHE A 206 -7.53 4.01 -13.88
C PHE A 206 -7.22 4.55 -15.29
N LYS A 207 -7.13 3.68 -16.31
CA LYS A 207 -6.97 4.08 -17.73
C LYS A 207 -8.10 4.99 -18.24
N ARG A 208 -9.30 4.90 -17.65
CA ARG A 208 -10.43 5.77 -18.03
C ARG A 208 -10.41 7.11 -17.30
N TRP A 209 -9.80 7.20 -16.12
CA TRP A 209 -9.89 8.40 -15.26
C TRP A 209 -8.62 9.24 -15.28
N ALA A 210 -7.50 8.64 -15.64
CA ALA A 210 -6.19 9.27 -15.63
C ALA A 210 -5.42 8.92 -16.90
N SER A 211 -4.30 9.62 -17.10
CA SER A 211 -3.43 9.39 -18.26
C SER A 211 -2.67 8.07 -18.11
N ASN A 212 -2.49 7.36 -19.23
CA ASN A 212 -1.93 6.00 -19.24
C ASN A 212 -0.46 5.95 -18.81
N ASP A 213 0.28 7.04 -18.95
CA ASP A 213 1.68 7.19 -18.51
C ASP A 213 1.84 7.13 -16.99
N LEU A 214 0.77 7.36 -16.24
CA LEU A 214 0.77 7.23 -14.78
C LEU A 214 0.58 5.79 -14.32
N ILE A 215 0.21 4.87 -15.20
CA ILE A 215 -0.08 3.50 -14.83
C ILE A 215 1.19 2.69 -14.98
N SER A 216 1.69 2.21 -13.85
CA SER A 216 2.85 1.34 -13.81
C SER A 216 2.36 -0.12 -13.81
N PRO A 217 2.82 -0.96 -14.76
CA PRO A 217 2.65 -2.39 -14.63
C PRO A 217 3.48 -2.82 -13.43
N TYR A 218 2.81 -3.26 -12.37
CA TYR A 218 3.50 -3.67 -11.16
C TYR A 218 3.09 -5.09 -10.80
N ASP A 219 4.11 -5.93 -10.66
CA ASP A 219 4.02 -7.20 -9.97
C ASP A 219 4.04 -6.90 -8.48
N LEU A 220 2.91 -7.19 -7.81
CA LEU A 220 2.67 -6.89 -6.39
C LEU A 220 3.70 -7.52 -5.44
N GLY A 221 4.63 -8.35 -5.94
CA GLY A 221 5.66 -8.97 -5.12
C GLY A 221 5.03 -9.85 -4.05
N VAL A 222 3.93 -10.50 -4.41
CA VAL A 222 3.23 -11.46 -3.57
C VAL A 222 3.24 -12.80 -4.30
N PRO A 223 3.43 -13.94 -3.60
CA PRO A 223 3.49 -15.24 -4.26
C PRO A 223 2.34 -15.48 -5.24
N THR A 224 2.65 -16.03 -6.41
CA THR A 224 1.70 -16.39 -7.48
C THR A 224 0.58 -17.30 -6.96
N GLY A 225 -0.66 -17.06 -7.41
CA GLY A 225 -1.85 -17.73 -6.85
C GLY A 225 -2.27 -17.19 -5.47
N GLY A 226 -1.59 -16.13 -5.03
CA GLY A 226 -1.75 -15.36 -3.82
C GLY A 226 -3.10 -14.75 -3.52
N GLN A 227 -3.45 -14.71 -2.23
CA GLN A 227 -4.41 -13.72 -1.76
C GLN A 227 -3.76 -12.33 -1.82
N LEU A 228 -4.23 -11.45 -2.70
CA LEU A 228 -3.70 -10.08 -2.77
C LEU A 228 -3.99 -9.27 -1.49
N PRO A 229 -3.17 -8.26 -1.16
CA PRO A 229 -3.49 -7.30 -0.11
C PRO A 229 -4.91 -6.73 -0.34
N TYR A 230 -5.65 -6.54 0.75
CA TYR A 230 -7.02 -5.97 0.71
C TYR A 230 -8.04 -6.78 -0.12
N SER A 231 -7.73 -8.01 -0.52
CA SER A 231 -8.67 -8.89 -1.24
C SER A 231 -9.92 -9.25 -0.47
N THR A 232 -9.85 -9.25 0.86
CA THR A 232 -11.00 -9.49 1.74
C THR A 232 -11.99 -8.34 1.77
N ILE A 233 -11.66 -7.13 1.31
CA ILE A 233 -12.58 -5.99 1.38
C ILE A 233 -13.88 -6.30 0.64
N LYS A 234 -13.79 -6.88 -0.56
CA LYS A 234 -14.97 -7.19 -1.37
C LYS A 234 -15.88 -8.20 -0.66
N THR A 235 -15.31 -9.27 -0.09
CA THR A 235 -16.09 -10.30 0.60
C THR A 235 -16.66 -9.82 1.93
N LYS A 236 -15.91 -9.02 2.71
CA LYS A 236 -16.37 -8.47 3.99
C LYS A 236 -17.47 -7.43 3.85
N THR A 237 -17.39 -6.58 2.83
CA THR A 237 -18.37 -5.51 2.59
C THR A 237 -19.58 -5.96 1.77
N GLY A 238 -19.45 -7.06 1.01
CA GLY A 238 -20.42 -7.41 -0.02
C GLY A 238 -20.45 -6.41 -1.18
N ALA A 239 -19.41 -5.59 -1.33
CA ALA A 239 -19.34 -4.59 -2.39
C ALA A 239 -19.41 -5.28 -3.76
N ARG A 240 -20.21 -4.69 -4.66
CA ARG A 240 -20.31 -5.15 -6.05
C ARG A 240 -19.00 -4.92 -6.79
N ARG A 241 -18.33 -3.80 -6.49
CA ARG A 241 -17.12 -3.37 -7.18
C ARG A 241 -16.11 -2.77 -6.20
N VAL A 242 -14.85 -3.17 -6.33
CA VAL A 242 -13.72 -2.64 -5.56
C VAL A 242 -12.59 -2.35 -6.54
N ILE A 243 -12.37 -1.07 -6.84
CA ILE A 243 -11.24 -0.59 -7.61
C ILE A 243 -10.13 -0.24 -6.63
N ARG A 244 -8.91 -0.71 -6.87
CA ARG A 244 -7.84 -0.65 -5.87
C ARG A 244 -6.46 -0.62 -6.50
N GLY A 245 -5.55 0.08 -5.82
CA GLY A 245 -4.15 0.11 -6.22
C GLY A 245 -3.26 0.78 -5.18
N PHE A 246 -1.96 0.54 -5.30
CA PHE A 246 -0.97 1.38 -4.65
C PHE A 246 -0.83 2.68 -5.46
N TRP A 247 -0.63 3.76 -4.73
CA TRP A 247 -0.22 5.04 -5.30
C TRP A 247 1.19 5.29 -4.81
N GLU A 248 2.13 5.31 -5.73
CA GLU A 248 3.55 5.28 -5.47
C GLU A 248 4.17 6.63 -5.79
N ALA A 249 4.69 7.34 -4.79
CA ALA A 249 5.51 8.51 -5.04
C ALA A 249 6.96 8.08 -5.32
N GLY A 250 7.44 8.34 -6.53
CA GLY A 250 8.79 7.93 -6.92
C GLY A 250 9.88 8.62 -6.10
N THR A 251 10.89 7.85 -5.69
CA THR A 251 12.07 8.34 -4.97
C THR A 251 13.33 7.98 -5.77
N TYR A 252 14.27 7.24 -5.18
CA TYR A 252 15.53 6.85 -5.80
C TYR A 252 15.42 5.47 -6.44
N ASN A 253 16.21 5.23 -7.49
CA ASN A 253 16.28 3.93 -8.14
C ASN A 253 16.74 2.84 -7.17
N VAL A 254 16.26 1.62 -7.39
CA VAL A 254 16.79 0.43 -6.71
C VAL A 254 18.19 0.14 -7.25
N THR A 255 19.16 0.09 -6.35
CA THR A 255 20.54 -0.34 -6.58
C THR A 255 20.94 -1.37 -5.52
N MET A 256 22.09 -2.01 -5.70
CA MET A 256 22.66 -2.92 -4.70
C MET A 256 22.83 -2.23 -3.33
N GLU A 257 23.24 -0.97 -3.31
CA GLU A 257 23.38 -0.18 -2.08
C GLU A 257 22.04 0.04 -1.38
N THR A 258 20.99 0.38 -2.13
CA THR A 258 19.65 0.55 -1.55
C THR A 258 19.07 -0.78 -1.05
N ASN A 259 19.32 -1.89 -1.75
CA ASN A 259 18.93 -3.23 -1.30
C ASN A 259 19.66 -3.63 -0.02
N ALA A 260 20.95 -3.26 0.10
CA ALA A 260 21.73 -3.52 1.30
C ALA A 260 21.20 -2.77 2.53
N LEU A 261 20.55 -1.60 2.37
CA LEU A 261 19.90 -0.91 3.49
C LEU A 261 18.88 -1.83 4.18
N PHE A 262 18.13 -2.65 3.47
CA PHE A 262 17.17 -3.57 4.08
C PHE A 262 17.84 -4.60 4.98
N ILE A 263 18.98 -5.15 4.58
CA ILE A 263 19.75 -6.09 5.40
C ILE A 263 20.36 -5.37 6.61
N LEU A 264 20.98 -4.21 6.41
CA LEU A 264 21.61 -3.43 7.49
C LEU A 264 20.56 -2.95 8.51
N ARG A 265 19.33 -2.66 8.07
CA ARG A 265 18.22 -2.32 8.96
C ARG A 265 17.83 -3.46 9.89
N LEU A 266 17.96 -4.73 9.46
CA LEU A 266 17.72 -5.88 10.34
C LEU A 266 18.75 -5.94 11.48
N TYR A 267 20.04 -5.73 11.19
CA TYR A 267 21.07 -5.62 12.24
C TYR A 267 20.73 -4.51 13.23
N CYS A 268 20.42 -3.31 12.73
CA CYS A 268 20.08 -2.18 13.58
C CYS A 268 18.81 -2.36 14.40
N ARG A 269 17.88 -3.20 13.93
CA ARG A 269 16.65 -3.53 14.64
C ARG A 269 16.86 -4.58 15.73
N PHE A 270 17.64 -5.62 15.46
CA PHE A 270 17.70 -6.82 16.32
C PHE A 270 18.97 -6.98 17.14
N TYR A 271 20.08 -6.38 16.70
CA TYR A 271 21.42 -6.64 17.25
C TYR A 271 22.16 -5.37 17.67
N SER A 272 21.61 -4.20 17.35
CA SER A 272 22.08 -2.90 17.84
C SER A 272 20.90 -2.06 18.33
N ASN A 273 21.08 -0.75 18.47
CA ASN A 273 20.07 0.18 18.94
C ASN A 273 20.18 1.55 18.25
N ILE A 274 19.16 2.39 18.45
CA ILE A 274 19.06 3.72 17.81
C ILE A 274 20.14 4.72 18.24
N THR A 275 20.91 4.42 19.30
CA THR A 275 21.98 5.31 19.77
C THR A 275 23.32 5.06 19.07
N ASP A 276 23.51 3.86 18.50
CA ASP A 276 24.68 3.48 17.71
C ASP A 276 24.84 4.41 16.48
N PRO A 277 25.99 5.10 16.31
CA PRO A 277 26.24 5.98 15.18
C PRO A 277 26.06 5.32 13.81
N PHE A 278 26.45 4.05 13.67
CA PHE A 278 26.24 3.29 12.44
C PHE A 278 24.74 3.16 12.16
N CYS A 279 23.96 2.77 13.15
CA CYS A 279 22.52 2.60 12.98
C CYS A 279 21.78 3.91 12.79
N LYS A 280 22.24 5.02 13.38
CA LYS A 280 21.71 6.35 13.07
C LYS A 280 21.86 6.70 11.60
N ASP A 281 23.03 6.44 11.01
CA ASP A 281 23.28 6.68 9.59
C ASP A 281 22.39 5.78 8.70
N ILE A 282 22.31 4.47 8.99
CA ILE A 282 21.45 3.55 8.22
C ILE A 282 19.97 3.92 8.33
N ILE A 283 19.49 4.33 9.51
CA ILE A 283 18.12 4.82 9.71
C ILE A 283 17.88 6.09 8.89
N SER A 284 18.82 7.05 8.92
CA SER A 284 18.71 8.28 8.14
C SER A 284 18.67 8.01 6.63
N LYS A 285 19.51 7.10 6.13
CA LYS A 285 19.51 6.69 4.71
C LYS A 285 18.22 5.98 4.32
N THR A 286 17.68 5.15 5.20
CA THR A 286 16.39 4.48 4.99
C THR A 286 15.25 5.51 4.94
N GLN A 287 15.26 6.48 5.85
CA GLN A 287 14.29 7.57 5.84
C GLN A 287 14.38 8.39 4.56
N GLU A 288 15.60 8.75 4.13
CA GLU A 288 15.81 9.48 2.89
C GLU A 288 15.31 8.70 1.68
N TYR A 289 15.54 7.38 1.64
CA TYR A 289 15.10 6.53 0.53
C TYR A 289 13.57 6.49 0.38
N PHE A 290 12.83 6.30 1.46
CA PHE A 290 11.35 6.23 1.41
C PHE A 290 10.67 7.60 1.51
N TYR A 291 11.33 8.57 2.11
CA TYR A 291 10.78 9.91 2.31
C TYR A 291 11.89 10.95 2.13
N PRO A 292 12.24 11.30 0.87
CA PRO A 292 13.29 12.26 0.58
C PRO A 292 13.11 13.58 1.33
N GLN A 293 14.17 14.05 1.99
CA GLN A 293 14.10 15.27 2.80
C GLN A 293 14.14 16.55 1.96
N ALA A 294 14.56 16.44 0.69
CA ALA A 294 14.61 17.55 -0.25
C ALA A 294 13.24 18.25 -0.41
N ASN A 295 13.23 19.58 -0.18
CA ASN A 295 12.02 20.40 -0.35
C ASN A 295 11.46 20.31 -1.77
N GLN A 296 12.34 20.15 -2.78
CA GLN A 296 11.92 19.99 -4.18
C GLN A 296 11.07 18.73 -4.37
N TRP A 297 11.48 17.58 -3.82
CA TRP A 297 10.70 16.35 -3.90
C TRP A 297 9.35 16.49 -3.22
N LYS A 298 9.32 17.08 -2.02
CA LYS A 298 8.08 17.32 -1.27
C LYS A 298 7.11 18.19 -2.07
N LYS A 299 7.62 19.25 -2.71
CA LYS A 299 6.82 20.14 -3.57
C LYS A 299 6.31 19.43 -4.82
N LEU A 300 7.17 18.72 -5.56
CA LEU A 300 6.79 17.99 -6.77
C LEU A 300 5.69 16.97 -6.46
N THR A 301 5.88 16.18 -5.40
CA THR A 301 4.93 15.14 -4.98
C THR A 301 3.59 15.75 -4.56
N TYR A 302 3.61 16.87 -3.82
CA TYR A 302 2.41 17.60 -3.43
C TYR A 302 1.65 18.20 -4.63
N ASP A 303 2.35 18.84 -5.56
CA ASP A 303 1.73 19.45 -6.73
C ASP A 303 1.14 18.37 -7.65
N ALA A 304 1.89 17.29 -7.88
CA ALA A 304 1.47 16.17 -8.71
C ALA A 304 0.18 15.53 -8.16
N ILE A 305 0.09 15.28 -6.85
CA ILE A 305 -1.14 14.70 -6.29
C ILE A 305 -2.34 15.64 -6.42
N ASN A 306 -2.13 16.94 -6.23
CA ASN A 306 -3.20 17.95 -6.36
C ASN A 306 -3.72 18.09 -7.79
N ASN A 307 -2.89 17.77 -8.78
CA ASN A 307 -3.27 17.85 -10.20
C ASN A 307 -3.97 16.59 -10.71
N VAL A 308 -3.54 15.42 -10.25
CA VAL A 308 -4.01 14.13 -10.80
C VAL A 308 -5.22 13.59 -10.02
N LEU A 309 -5.18 13.67 -8.68
CA LEU A 309 -6.18 13.04 -7.84
C LEU A 309 -7.62 13.50 -8.13
N PRO A 310 -7.92 14.80 -8.33
CA PRO A 310 -9.28 15.23 -8.64
C PRO A 310 -9.91 14.55 -9.86
N LYS A 311 -9.10 14.20 -10.88
CA LYS A 311 -9.55 13.51 -12.09
C LYS A 311 -9.98 12.08 -11.77
N VAL A 312 -9.18 11.36 -10.99
CA VAL A 312 -9.49 10.00 -10.53
C VAL A 312 -10.75 10.00 -9.66
N LEU A 313 -10.82 10.89 -8.67
CA LEU A 313 -11.96 10.95 -7.76
C LEU A 313 -13.26 11.29 -8.51
N SER A 314 -13.20 12.22 -9.45
CA SER A 314 -14.34 12.60 -10.29
C SER A 314 -14.74 11.48 -11.24
N GLY A 315 -13.78 10.77 -11.84
CA GLY A 315 -14.02 9.62 -12.69
C GLY A 315 -14.74 8.49 -11.96
N PHE A 316 -14.26 8.14 -10.76
CA PHE A 316 -14.93 7.17 -9.89
C PHE A 316 -16.35 7.61 -9.53
N ALA A 317 -16.54 8.85 -9.10
CA ALA A 317 -17.86 9.37 -8.75
C ALA A 317 -18.82 9.39 -9.96
N ALA A 318 -18.33 9.72 -11.15
CA ALA A 318 -19.13 9.72 -12.37
C ALA A 318 -19.60 8.32 -12.75
N GLU A 319 -18.72 7.31 -12.71
CA GLU A 319 -19.10 5.92 -13.03
C GLU A 319 -20.19 5.40 -12.11
N VAL A 320 -20.07 5.65 -10.80
CA VAL A 320 -21.09 5.19 -9.84
C VAL A 320 -22.42 5.93 -10.03
N ASN A 321 -22.38 7.21 -10.35
CA ASN A 321 -23.59 8.02 -10.59
C ASN A 321 -24.29 7.68 -11.93
N ILE A 322 -23.55 7.32 -12.99
CA ILE A 322 -24.13 6.88 -14.27
C ILE A 322 -24.86 5.55 -14.09
N GLY A 323 -24.24 4.58 -13.41
CA GLY A 323 -24.89 3.30 -13.10
C GLY A 323 -26.19 3.48 -12.31
N ALA A 324 -26.24 4.45 -11.38
CA ALA A 324 -27.45 4.78 -10.66
C ALA A 324 -28.55 5.39 -11.55
N LYS A 325 -28.19 6.26 -12.51
CA LYS A 325 -29.15 6.88 -13.43
C LYS A 325 -29.80 5.86 -14.37
N LEU A 326 -29.03 4.91 -14.92
CA LEU A 326 -29.55 3.86 -15.80
C LEU A 326 -30.55 2.94 -15.07
N ILE A 327 -30.26 2.56 -13.83
CA ILE A 327 -31.20 1.76 -13.02
C ILE A 327 -32.51 2.53 -12.74
N ILE A 328 -32.42 3.84 -12.48
CA ILE A 328 -33.61 4.67 -12.24
C ILE A 328 -34.44 4.84 -13.52
N SER A 329 -33.81 4.98 -14.70
CA SER A 329 -34.55 5.02 -15.96
C SER A 329 -35.25 3.71 -16.24
N ASP A 330 -34.59 2.57 -16.02
CA ASP A 330 -35.19 1.25 -16.24
C ASP A 330 -36.36 0.99 -15.30
N LEU A 331 -36.24 1.36 -14.02
CA LEU A 331 -37.33 1.27 -13.04
C LEU A 331 -38.52 2.17 -13.40
N ARG A 332 -38.28 3.37 -13.93
CA ARG A 332 -39.35 4.26 -14.41
C ARG A 332 -40.06 3.68 -15.63
N ILE A 333 -39.32 3.06 -16.56
CA ILE A 333 -39.88 2.38 -17.73
C ILE A 333 -40.74 1.20 -17.28
N ILE A 334 -40.22 0.34 -16.38
CA ILE A 334 -40.95 -0.81 -15.83
C ILE A 334 -42.22 -0.36 -15.10
N MET A 335 -42.12 0.65 -14.24
CA MET A 335 -43.27 1.18 -13.51
C MET A 335 -44.31 1.81 -14.45
N GLY A 336 -43.86 2.50 -15.52
CA GLY A 336 -44.73 3.01 -16.58
C GLY A 336 -45.46 1.90 -17.35
N ILE A 337 -44.78 0.79 -17.65
CA ILE A 337 -45.39 -0.40 -18.27
C ILE A 337 -46.42 -1.04 -17.32
N ILE A 338 -46.10 -1.19 -16.03
CA ILE A 338 -47.03 -1.74 -15.04
C ILE A 338 -48.27 -0.84 -14.92
N ILE A 339 -48.11 0.47 -14.77
CA ILE A 339 -49.23 1.42 -14.70
C ILE A 339 -50.07 1.38 -15.99
N GLY A 340 -49.42 1.32 -17.16
CA GLY A 340 -50.12 1.15 -18.44
C GLY A 340 -50.96 -0.13 -18.48
N LEU A 341 -50.41 -1.27 -18.06
CA LEU A 341 -51.13 -2.55 -17.99
C LEU A 341 -52.32 -2.53 -17.02
N PHE A 342 -52.28 -1.71 -15.97
CA PHE A 342 -53.42 -1.50 -15.06
C PHE A 342 -54.47 -0.53 -15.60
N LEU A 343 -54.09 0.46 -16.42
CA LEU A 343 -55.01 1.42 -17.04
C LEU A 343 -55.77 0.85 -18.26
N PHE A 344 -55.21 -0.16 -18.93
CA PHE A 344 -55.87 -0.85 -20.06
C PHE A 344 -56.70 -2.08 -19.65
N ARG A 345 -57.02 -2.24 -18.36
CA ARG A 345 -57.83 -3.33 -17.80
C ARG A 345 -59.19 -2.90 -17.24
N ILE A 346 -59.70 -1.72 -17.64
CA ILE A 346 -61.06 -1.25 -17.31
C ILE A 346 -61.97 -1.44 -18.52
#